data_AF-A0A2W6CJW4-F1
#
_entry.id   AF-A0A2W6CJW4-F1
#
_cell.length_a   1.000
_cell.length_b   1.000
_cell.length_c   1.000
_cell.angle_alpha   90.00
_cell.angle_beta   90.00
_cell.angle_gamma   90.00
#
_symmetry.space_group_name_H-M   'P 1'
#
loop_
_entity.id
_entity.type
_entity.pdbx_description
1 polymer ?
#
loop_
_entity_poly.entity_id
_entity_poly.type
_entity_poly.pdbx_seq_one_letter_code
_entity_poly.pdbx_strand_id
1 'polypeptide(L)'
;MIRDQERFRRHKGACPYYRENWVPGEQLTEHGETLLYEVYCLKGWPAESTEEQDQCMGSVRCCWRNGESHRVTPEESAALRTEESA
;
A
#
# COMPACT_ATOMS: atom_id res chain seq x y z
N MET A 1 -9.42 -6.66 2.23
CA MET A 1 -7.99 -6.24 2.27
C MET A 1 -7.28 -6.72 0.99
N ILE A 2 -6.37 -5.93 0.40
CA ILE A 2 -5.45 -6.34 -0.67
C ILE A 2 -4.41 -7.30 -0.08
N ARG A 3 -4.14 -8.40 -0.79
CA ARG A 3 -3.12 -9.37 -0.39
C ARG A 3 -1.74 -8.77 -0.61
N ASP A 4 -0.91 -8.80 0.43
CA ASP A 4 0.50 -8.43 0.34
C ASP A 4 1.23 -9.46 -0.52
N GLN A 5 2.07 -9.00 -1.44
CA GLN A 5 2.79 -9.84 -2.40
C GLN A 5 4.27 -9.54 -2.30
N GLU A 6 5.13 -10.50 -2.64
CA GLU A 6 6.58 -10.30 -2.57
C GLU A 6 7.08 -9.16 -3.45
N ARG A 7 6.39 -8.89 -4.58
CA ARG A 7 6.69 -7.73 -5.43
C ARG A 7 6.42 -6.39 -4.76
N PHE A 8 5.53 -6.35 -3.77
CA PHE A 8 5.17 -5.14 -3.05
C PHE A 8 6.24 -4.81 -2.02
N ARG A 9 6.93 -3.71 -2.27
CA ARG A 9 7.97 -3.20 -1.39
C ARG A 9 7.35 -2.44 -0.22
N ARG A 10 7.99 -2.58 0.94
CA ARG A 10 7.65 -1.82 2.14
C ARG A 10 8.56 -0.61 2.23
N HIS A 11 7.97 0.57 2.30
CA HIS A 11 8.73 1.78 2.52
C HIS A 11 9.10 1.92 4.00
N LYS A 12 10.40 2.04 4.29
CA LYS A 12 10.89 2.20 5.66
C LYS A 12 10.50 3.60 6.16
N GLY A 13 9.55 3.66 7.08
CA GLY A 13 9.06 4.93 7.66
C GLY A 13 7.61 5.26 7.28
N ALA A 14 7.02 4.53 6.34
CA ALA A 14 5.63 4.71 5.99
C ALA A 14 4.69 3.92 6.92
N CYS A 15 3.40 4.18 6.74
CA CYS A 15 2.26 3.47 7.29
C CYS A 15 2.44 1.94 7.18
N PRO A 16 2.06 1.16 8.21
CA PRO A 16 2.18 -0.30 8.18
C PRO A 16 1.51 -0.99 6.97
N TYR A 17 0.48 -0.35 6.41
CA TYR A 17 -0.31 -0.84 5.27
C TYR A 17 0.13 -0.28 3.92
N TYR A 18 1.11 0.63 3.89
CA TYR A 18 1.63 1.25 2.67
C TYR A 18 2.55 0.28 1.92
N ARG A 19 2.37 0.19 0.59
CA ARG A 19 3.15 -0.65 -0.31
C ARG A 19 3.43 0.07 -1.62
N GLU A 20 4.58 -0.24 -2.22
CA GLU A 20 4.99 0.24 -3.53
C GLU A 20 5.24 -0.93 -4.47
N ASN A 21 4.77 -0.85 -5.71
CA ASN A 21 5.14 -1.78 -6.77
C ASN A 21 5.99 -1.05 -7.80
N TRP A 22 7.30 -1.26 -7.76
CA TRP A 22 8.22 -0.61 -8.69
C TRP A 22 8.12 -1.27 -10.06
N VAL A 23 7.84 -0.48 -11.09
CA VAL A 23 7.61 -0.98 -12.44
C VAL A 23 8.91 -0.89 -13.24
N PRO A 24 9.48 -2.01 -13.70
CA PRO A 24 10.67 -1.96 -14.55
C PRO A 24 10.27 -1.61 -15.99
N GLY A 25 10.84 -0.54 -16.54
CA GLY A 25 10.76 -0.20 -17.96
C GLY A 25 9.95 1.06 -18.28
N GLU A 26 9.61 1.22 -19.56
CA GLU A 26 8.88 2.38 -20.11
C GLU A 26 7.36 2.15 -20.10
N GLN A 27 6.82 1.62 -18.99
CA GLN A 27 5.36 1.66 -18.82
C GLN A 27 4.91 3.10 -18.70
N LEU A 28 3.76 3.40 -19.31
CA LEU A 28 3.15 4.72 -19.24
C LEU A 28 1.91 4.69 -18.37
N THR A 29 1.65 5.78 -17.66
CA THR A 29 0.38 6.05 -16.98
C THR A 29 -0.73 6.23 -18.01
N GLU A 30 -1.98 6.28 -17.56
CA GLU A 30 -3.13 6.62 -18.41
C GLU A 30 -3.01 8.00 -19.08
N HIS A 31 -2.14 8.88 -18.56
CA HIS A 31 -1.85 10.19 -19.10
C HIS A 31 -0.62 10.22 -20.03
N GLY A 32 0.02 9.07 -20.29
CA GLY A 32 1.18 8.96 -21.17
C GLY A 32 2.52 9.32 -20.53
N GLU A 33 2.58 9.46 -19.21
CA GLU A 33 3.81 9.75 -18.45
C GLU A 33 4.50 8.44 -18.03
N THR A 34 5.82 8.42 -17.83
CA THR A 34 6.50 7.20 -17.37
C THR A 34 6.05 6.80 -15.96
N LEU A 35 5.50 5.59 -15.85
CA LEU A 35 5.12 4.97 -14.58
C LEU A 35 6.35 4.37 -13.90
N LEU A 36 6.80 5.01 -12.82
CA LEU A 36 7.94 4.55 -12.02
C LEU A 36 7.54 3.47 -11.01
N TYR A 37 6.46 3.73 -10.28
CA TYR A 37 5.91 2.81 -9.29
C TYR A 37 4.43 3.09 -9.06
N GLU A 38 3.72 2.06 -8.60
CA GLU A 38 2.34 2.17 -8.15
C GLU A 38 2.29 2.13 -6.62
N VAL A 39 1.34 2.87 -6.06
CA VAL A 39 1.10 2.93 -4.61
C VAL A 39 -0.11 2.08 -4.25
N TYR A 40 0.04 1.23 -3.25
CA TYR A 40 -1.03 0.39 -2.73
C TYR A 40 -1.19 0.60 -1.22
N CYS A 41 -2.45 0.71 -0.78
CA CYS A 41 -2.81 0.54 0.62
C CYS A 41 -3.38 -0.86 0.79
N LEU A 42 -2.80 -1.68 1.67
CA LEU A 42 -3.31 -3.03 1.90
C LEU A 42 -4.78 -3.03 2.35
N LYS A 43 -5.30 -1.96 2.96
CA LYS A 43 -6.74 -1.87 3.30
C LYS A 43 -7.67 -1.64 2.10
N GLY A 44 -7.13 -1.34 0.92
CA GLY A 44 -7.92 -0.98 -0.26
C GLY A 44 -8.30 0.50 -0.33
N TRP A 45 -7.70 1.34 0.51
CA TRP A 45 -7.91 2.79 0.53
C TRP A 45 -6.59 3.51 0.27
N PRO A 46 -6.13 3.56 -1.00
CA PRO A 46 -4.92 4.29 -1.35
C PRO A 46 -5.11 5.78 -1.05
N ALA A 47 -4.00 6.50 -0.90
CA ALA A 47 -4.04 7.95 -0.83
C ALA A 47 -4.53 8.51 -2.18
N GLU A 48 -5.50 9.41 -2.15
CA GLU A 48 -6.07 10.03 -3.36
C GLU A 48 -5.50 11.43 -3.61
N SER A 49 -4.74 11.98 -2.65
CA SER A 49 -4.04 13.26 -2.77
C SER A 49 -2.61 13.19 -2.24
N THR A 50 -1.81 14.19 -2.60
CA THR A 50 -0.43 14.35 -2.11
C THR A 50 -0.38 14.48 -0.59
N GLU A 51 -1.30 15.23 0.01
CA GLU A 51 -1.36 15.40 1.46
C GLU A 51 -1.63 14.08 2.18
N GLU A 52 -2.54 13.26 1.64
CA GLU A 52 -2.79 11.94 2.18
C GLU A 52 -1.60 10.99 2.02
N GLN A 53 -0.89 11.12 0.90
CA GLN A 53 0.33 10.38 0.63
C GLN A 53 1.42 10.75 1.65
N ASP A 54 1.59 12.03 1.97
CA ASP A 54 2.52 12.49 3.00
C ASP A 54 2.18 11.93 4.38
N GLN A 55 0.89 11.90 4.74
CA GLN A 55 0.43 11.28 5.99
C GLN A 55 0.74 9.78 6.03
N CYS A 56 0.55 9.08 4.92
CA CYS A 56 0.97 7.69 4.76
C CYS A 56 2.48 7.54 4.93
N MET A 57 3.29 8.43 4.36
CA MET A 57 4.75 8.37 4.41
C MET A 57 5.35 8.74 5.78
N GLY A 58 4.62 9.46 6.63
CA GLY A 58 5.06 9.86 7.98
C GLY A 58 4.63 8.93 9.12
N SER A 59 3.68 8.02 8.89
CA SER A 59 2.99 7.29 9.98
C SER A 59 3.58 5.90 10.26
N VAL A 60 4.83 5.82 10.75
CA VAL A 60 5.59 4.55 10.91
C VAL A 60 4.89 3.49 11.77
N ARG A 61 4.17 3.92 12.81
CA ARG A 61 3.66 3.04 13.88
C ARG A 61 2.19 2.68 13.73
N CYS A 62 1.40 3.45 13.00
CA CYS A 62 -0.03 3.22 12.84
C CYS A 62 -0.57 3.82 11.53
N CYS A 63 -1.77 3.40 11.13
CA CYS A 63 -2.48 4.06 10.03
C CYS A 63 -3.00 5.43 10.50
N TRP A 64 -2.70 6.49 9.76
CA TRP A 64 -3.17 7.84 10.10
C TRP A 64 -4.71 7.96 10.06
N ARG A 65 -5.39 7.21 9.19
CA ARG A 65 -6.85 7.28 9.04
C ARG A 65 -7.62 6.73 10.23
N ASN A 66 -7.12 5.65 10.84
CA ASN A 66 -7.89 4.91 11.85
C ASN A 66 -7.10 4.49 13.10
N GLY A 67 -5.84 4.89 13.21
CA GLY A 67 -5.00 4.66 14.39
C GLY A 67 -4.52 3.22 14.59
N GLU A 68 -4.86 2.27 13.70
CA GLU A 68 -4.44 0.88 13.86
C GLU A 68 -2.92 0.74 13.73
N SER A 69 -2.28 0.16 14.77
CA SER A 69 -0.83 0.05 14.90
C SER A 69 -0.24 -1.29 14.42
N HIS A 70 -1.05 -2.09 13.73
CA HIS A 70 -0.70 -3.45 13.39
C HIS A 70 0.20 -3.51 12.14
N ARG A 71 1.40 -4.09 12.30
CA ARG A 71 2.28 -4.40 11.17
C ARG A 71 1.81 -5.66 10.48
N VAL A 72 1.19 -5.48 9.32
CA VAL A 72 0.66 -6.58 8.51
C VAL A 72 1.81 -7.39 7.90
N THR A 73 1.86 -8.66 8.26
CA THR A 73 2.66 -9.70 7.61
C THR A 73 1.97 -10.18 6.32
N PRO A 74 2.71 -10.82 5.40
CA PRO A 74 2.10 -11.37 4.19
C PRO A 74 1.02 -12.42 4.47
N GLU A 75 1.22 -13.25 5.49
CA GLU A 75 0.25 -14.27 5.92
C GLU A 75 -1.06 -13.65 6.41
N GLU A 76 -1.00 -12.59 7.22
CA GLU A 76 -2.20 -11.93 7.74
C GLU A 76 -3.03 -11.27 6.63
N SER A 77 -2.35 -10.63 5.68
CA SER A 77 -3.04 -10.06 4.51
C SER A 77 -3.70 -11.15 3.62
N ALA A 78 -3.13 -12.36 3.61
CA ALA A 78 -3.66 -13.48 2.85
C ALA A 78 -4.85 -14.14 3.55
N ALA A 79 -4.82 -14.23 4.89
CA ALA A 79 -5.88 -14.85 5.70
C ALA A 79 -7.20 -14.06 5.68
N LEU A 80 -7.13 -12.73 5.66
CA LEU A 80 -8.31 -11.84 5.73
C LEU A 80 -9.25 -11.88 4.51
N ARG A 81 -8.91 -12.62 3.44
CA ARG A 81 -9.80 -12.82 2.28
C ARG A 81 -10.65 -14.08 2.36
N THR A 82 -10.31 -15.04 3.23
CA THR A 82 -11.10 -16.28 3.34
C THR A 82 -12.48 -16.01 3.94
N GLU A 83 -12.67 -14.90 4.64
CA GLU A 83 -13.95 -14.53 5.28
C GLU A 83 -14.88 -13.69 4.39
N GLU A 84 -14.41 -13.13 3.28
CA GLU A 84 -15.22 -12.29 2.37
C GLU A 84 -15.82 -13.08 1.19
N SER A 85 -15.68 -14.42 1.20
CA SER A 85 -16.18 -15.32 0.15
C SER A 85 -16.94 -16.55 0.70
N ALA A 86 -17.41 -16.48 1.96
CA ALA A 86 -18.26 -17.49 2.60
C ALA A 86 -19.71 -17.01 2.71
#